data_AF-A0A9W6ZIC5-F1
#
_entry.id   AF-A0A9W6ZIC5-F1
#
_cell.length_a   1.000
_cell.length_b   1.000
_cell.length_c   1.000
_cell.angle_alpha   90.00
_cell.angle_beta   90.00
_cell.angle_gamma   90.00
#
_symmetry.space_group_name_H-M   'P 1'
#
loop_
_entity.id
_entity.type
_entity.pdbx_description
1 polymer ?
#
loop_
_entity_poly.entity_id
_entity_poly.type
_entity_poly.pdbx_seq_one_letter_code
_entity_poly.pdbx_strand_id
1 'polypeptide(L)'
;MISYDWDTHPQELGGLPFLGSIIFSVVGSFVAAYLYSNHHDRGDSEDRKLDRGAIEAVLGSLYAVWFLSLVMFVSVIKREFLHTFYDLDSASEFKRKSFLALQEDQDDLKSNILRVHPDIFKKWGEDLMKPWCLKNWRRWEQEKPAWFTDSWIDHVPKHYIPYDFRVKYKKTKGRIEERRKSISVRELLGGREER
;
A
#
# COMPACT_ATOMS: atom_id res chain seq x y z
N MET A 1 26.40 22.43 7.04
CA MET A 1 26.07 20.99 7.06
C MET A 1 24.59 20.89 6.72
N ILE A 2 24.28 20.80 5.44
CA ILE A 2 22.89 20.77 4.95
C ILE A 2 22.41 19.33 5.14
N SER A 3 21.57 19.13 6.15
CA SER A 3 20.92 17.84 6.38
C SER A 3 19.97 17.58 5.22
N TYR A 4 20.38 16.74 4.28
CA TYR A 4 19.46 16.13 3.33
C TYR A 4 18.57 15.19 4.13
N ASP A 5 17.35 15.64 4.38
CA ASP A 5 16.28 14.85 4.96
C ASP A 5 15.80 13.86 3.88
N TRP A 6 16.38 12.65 3.90
CA TRP A 6 16.04 11.57 2.97
C TRP A 6 14.75 10.82 3.36
N ASP A 7 14.01 11.29 4.37
CA ASP A 7 12.84 10.59 4.92
C ASP A 7 11.50 10.99 4.28
N THR A 8 11.49 11.69 3.14
CA THR A 8 10.29 11.73 2.27
C THR A 8 10.19 10.45 1.46
N HIS A 9 10.05 9.33 2.16
CA HIS A 9 9.73 8.03 1.58
C HIS A 9 8.39 8.11 0.80
N PRO A 10 8.28 7.39 -0.34
CA PRO A 10 7.19 7.52 -1.30
C PRO A 10 5.94 6.77 -0.82
N GLN A 11 5.19 7.37 0.11
CA GLN A 11 3.90 6.83 0.55
C GLN A 11 2.74 7.84 0.43
N GLU A 12 3.00 9.02 -0.13
CA GLU A 12 2.03 10.13 -0.17
C GLU A 12 1.77 10.67 -1.60
N LEU A 13 2.12 9.93 -2.66
CA LEU A 13 1.60 10.27 -3.99
C LEU A 13 0.16 9.76 -4.12
N GLY A 14 -0.77 10.42 -3.43
CA GLY A 14 -2.20 10.32 -3.74
C GLY A 14 -2.49 10.76 -5.18
N GLY A 15 -3.78 10.86 -5.54
CA GLY A 15 -4.18 11.25 -6.90
C GLY A 15 -3.59 12.59 -7.38
N LEU A 16 -3.35 13.56 -6.50
CA LEU A 16 -2.92 14.91 -6.89
C LEU A 16 -1.54 15.01 -7.56
N PRO A 17 -0.43 14.52 -6.98
CA PRO A 17 0.87 14.58 -7.65
C PRO A 17 0.91 13.73 -8.93
N PHE A 18 0.11 12.66 -8.99
CA PHE A 18 -0.13 11.91 -10.22
C PHE A 18 -0.89 12.74 -11.28
N LEU A 19 -1.92 13.50 -10.89
CA LEU A 19 -2.60 14.45 -11.79
C LEU A 19 -1.67 15.57 -12.23
N GLY A 20 -0.81 16.07 -11.32
CA GLY A 20 0.21 17.06 -11.62
C GLY A 20 1.21 16.59 -12.67
N SER A 21 1.67 15.33 -12.59
CA SER A 21 2.58 14.76 -13.59
C SER A 21 1.89 14.53 -14.94
N ILE A 22 0.59 14.18 -14.95
CA ILE A 22 -0.21 14.10 -16.17
C ILE A 22 -0.33 15.48 -16.82
N ILE A 23 -0.71 16.52 -16.07
CA ILE A 23 -0.84 17.89 -16.60
C ILE A 23 0.50 18.37 -17.17
N PHE A 24 1.60 18.15 -16.43
CA PHE A 24 2.94 18.49 -16.90
C PHE A 24 3.30 17.76 -18.20
N SER A 25 2.95 16.48 -18.33
CA SER A 25 3.21 15.68 -19.55
C SER A 25 2.38 16.14 -20.74
N VAL A 26 1.10 16.47 -20.53
CA VAL A 26 0.20 17.02 -21.56
C VAL A 26 0.76 18.35 -22.07
N VAL A 27 0.99 19.32 -21.16
CA VAL A 27 1.50 20.64 -21.52
C VAL A 27 2.89 20.53 -22.18
N GLY A 28 3.77 19.70 -21.62
CA GLY A 28 5.11 19.47 -22.17
C GLY A 28 5.09 18.92 -23.60
N SER A 29 4.15 18.02 -23.91
CA SER A 29 3.99 17.46 -25.26
C SER A 29 3.56 18.53 -26.28
N PHE A 30 2.63 19.40 -25.90
CA PHE A 30 2.19 20.51 -26.77
C PHE A 30 3.26 21.60 -26.91
N VAL A 31 4.00 21.91 -25.85
CA VAL A 31 5.13 22.85 -25.90
C VAL A 31 6.26 22.30 -26.78
N ALA A 32 6.55 21.01 -26.69
CA ALA A 32 7.53 20.36 -27.56
C ALA A 32 7.09 20.40 -29.04
N ALA A 33 5.82 20.12 -29.32
CA ALA A 33 5.27 20.23 -30.68
C ALA A 33 5.31 21.68 -31.21
N TYR A 34 5.01 22.66 -30.35
CA TYR A 34 5.08 24.08 -30.68
C TYR A 34 6.52 24.55 -30.96
N LEU A 35 7.47 24.17 -30.09
CA LEU A 35 8.89 24.48 -30.27
C LEU A 35 9.45 23.82 -31.53
N TYR A 36 9.09 22.56 -31.80
CA TYR A 36 9.48 21.86 -33.02
C TYR A 36 8.98 22.60 -34.26
N SER A 37 7.69 22.95 -34.31
CA SER A 37 7.12 23.74 -35.42
C SER A 37 7.82 25.08 -35.62
N ASN A 38 8.06 25.83 -34.53
CA ASN A 38 8.64 27.18 -34.58
C ASN A 38 10.15 27.18 -34.90
N HIS A 39 10.88 26.12 -34.55
CA HIS A 39 12.29 25.95 -34.96
C HIS A 39 12.42 25.50 -36.41
N HIS A 40 11.46 24.70 -36.90
CA HIS A 40 11.48 24.18 -38.26
C HIS A 40 11.09 25.23 -39.31
N ASP A 41 10.22 26.19 -38.96
CA ASP A 41 9.92 27.37 -39.80
C ASP A 41 11.14 28.31 -40.01
N ARG A 42 12.19 28.18 -39.20
CA ARG A 42 13.43 28.99 -39.28
C ARG A 42 14.58 28.33 -40.04
N GLY A 43 14.50 27.03 -40.35
CA GLY A 43 15.60 26.26 -40.94
C GLY A 43 15.19 25.58 -42.24
N ASP A 44 15.69 26.09 -43.36
CA ASP A 44 15.58 25.50 -44.69
C ASP A 44 16.38 24.17 -44.73
N SER A 45 15.74 23.06 -44.35
CA SER A 45 16.33 21.72 -44.43
C SER A 45 15.32 20.76 -45.03
N GLU A 46 15.68 20.19 -46.19
CA GLU A 46 14.82 19.49 -47.14
C GLU A 46 14.52 18.02 -46.78
N ASP A 47 14.74 17.60 -45.52
CA ASP A 47 14.62 16.19 -45.12
C ASP A 47 13.40 15.93 -44.23
N ARG A 48 12.46 15.15 -44.77
CA ARG A 48 11.24 14.59 -44.14
C ARG A 48 10.36 15.60 -43.40
N LYS A 49 9.58 16.35 -44.19
CA LYS A 49 8.45 17.17 -43.74
C LYS A 49 7.45 16.32 -42.92
N LEU A 50 7.48 16.43 -41.59
CA LEU A 50 6.36 16.00 -40.76
C LEU A 50 5.33 17.13 -40.76
N ASP A 51 4.17 16.88 -41.37
CA ASP A 51 3.09 17.86 -41.43
C ASP A 51 2.65 18.22 -40.00
N ARG A 52 2.63 19.52 -39.71
CA ARG A 52 2.21 20.07 -38.42
C ARG A 52 0.82 19.56 -38.04
N GLY A 53 -0.08 19.50 -39.02
CA GLY A 53 -1.43 18.95 -38.85
C GLY A 53 -1.42 17.47 -38.46
N ALA A 54 -0.50 16.68 -39.01
CA ALA A 54 -0.36 15.26 -38.67
C ALA A 54 0.16 15.06 -37.23
N ILE A 55 1.11 15.87 -36.76
CA ILE A 55 1.62 15.80 -35.38
C ILE A 55 0.52 16.15 -34.39
N GLU A 56 -0.20 17.25 -34.63
CA GLU A 56 -1.31 17.69 -33.76
C GLU A 56 -2.46 16.68 -33.77
N ALA A 57 -2.78 16.07 -34.91
CA ALA A 57 -3.81 15.05 -35.02
C ALA A 57 -3.44 13.74 -34.31
N VAL A 58 -2.18 13.29 -34.40
CA VAL A 58 -1.71 12.09 -33.71
C VAL A 58 -1.67 12.31 -32.20
N LEU A 59 -1.16 13.44 -31.72
CA LEU A 59 -1.17 13.78 -30.30
C LEU A 59 -2.61 13.91 -29.78
N GLY A 60 -3.46 14.65 -30.48
CA GLY A 60 -4.85 14.85 -30.12
C GLY A 60 -5.65 13.55 -30.07
N SER A 61 -5.47 12.66 -31.05
CA SER A 61 -6.14 11.36 -31.07
C SER A 61 -5.67 10.44 -29.95
N LEU A 62 -4.37 10.41 -29.64
CA LEU A 62 -3.83 9.63 -28.53
C LEU A 62 -4.39 10.10 -27.18
N TYR A 63 -4.43 11.42 -26.96
CA TYR A 63 -5.03 12.00 -25.75
C TYR A 63 -6.54 11.78 -25.69
N ALA A 64 -7.25 11.84 -26.83
CA ALA A 64 -8.68 11.56 -26.88
C ALA A 64 -8.98 10.11 -26.50
N VAL A 65 -8.21 9.14 -27.01
CA VAL A 65 -8.36 7.72 -26.65
C VAL A 65 -8.06 7.50 -25.16
N TRP A 66 -7.02 8.14 -24.63
CA TRP A 66 -6.71 8.09 -23.20
C TRP A 66 -7.85 8.68 -22.35
N PHE A 67 -8.38 9.86 -22.73
CA PHE A 67 -9.46 10.51 -22.02
C PHE A 67 -10.77 9.72 -22.08
N LEU A 68 -11.11 9.16 -23.24
CA LEU A 68 -12.24 8.24 -23.41
C LEU A 68 -12.09 7.01 -22.50
N SER A 69 -10.88 6.46 -22.40
CA SER A 69 -10.60 5.33 -21.49
C SER A 69 -10.82 5.73 -20.02
N LEU A 70 -10.42 6.95 -19.64
CA LEU A 70 -10.64 7.48 -18.29
C LEU A 70 -12.14 7.72 -18.00
N VAL A 71 -12.89 8.29 -18.95
CA VAL A 71 -14.35 8.49 -18.83
C VAL A 71 -15.08 7.16 -18.71
N MET A 72 -14.71 6.17 -19.52
CA MET A 72 -15.28 4.82 -19.46
C MET A 72 -14.97 4.17 -18.10
N PHE A 73 -13.73 4.29 -17.62
CA PHE A 73 -13.34 3.79 -16.30
C PHE A 73 -14.16 4.43 -15.17
N VAL A 74 -14.31 5.75 -15.16
CA VAL A 74 -15.14 6.49 -14.19
C VAL A 74 -16.62 6.14 -14.31
N SER A 75 -17.09 5.78 -15.51
CA SER A 75 -18.49 5.38 -15.73
C SER A 75 -18.78 3.95 -15.23
N VAL A 76 -17.76 3.07 -15.26
CA VAL A 76 -17.85 1.69 -14.80
C VAL A 76 -17.64 1.57 -13.28
N ILE A 77 -16.87 2.48 -12.69
CA ILE A 77 -16.59 2.43 -11.26
C ILE A 77 -17.83 2.74 -10.42
N LYS A 78 -17.99 2.01 -9.31
CA LYS A 78 -19.03 2.27 -8.33
C LYS A 78 -18.86 3.70 -7.79
N ARG A 79 -19.95 4.50 -7.80
CA ARG A 79 -19.94 5.90 -7.33
C ARG A 79 -19.43 6.06 -5.90
N GLU A 80 -19.61 5.03 -5.09
CA GLU A 80 -19.08 4.95 -3.73
C GLU A 80 -17.56 5.03 -3.67
N PHE A 81 -16.81 4.67 -4.72
CA PHE A 81 -15.34 4.78 -4.75
C PHE A 81 -14.85 6.08 -5.38
N LEU A 82 -15.74 6.95 -5.89
CA LEU A 82 -15.34 8.23 -6.47
C LEU A 82 -14.80 9.18 -5.40
N HIS A 83 -15.33 9.11 -4.17
CA HIS A 83 -14.77 9.91 -3.06
C HIS A 83 -13.30 9.56 -2.83
N THR A 84 -12.87 8.30 -3.01
CA THR A 84 -11.47 7.87 -2.83
C THR A 84 -10.47 8.52 -3.81
N PHE A 85 -10.95 9.07 -4.95
CA PHE A 85 -10.09 9.78 -5.90
C PHE A 85 -9.93 11.27 -5.58
N TYR A 86 -10.90 11.87 -4.89
CA TYR A 86 -10.87 13.29 -4.50
C TYR A 86 -10.54 13.49 -3.02
N ASP A 87 -10.84 12.49 -2.17
CA ASP A 87 -10.44 12.47 -0.78
C ASP A 87 -8.94 12.21 -0.70
N LEU A 88 -8.28 13.21 -0.15
CA LEU A 88 -6.84 13.31 0.05
C LEU A 88 -6.35 12.52 1.26
N ASP A 89 -7.23 11.75 1.89
CA ASP A 89 -6.88 10.99 3.07
C ASP A 89 -5.81 9.97 2.69
N SER A 90 -4.62 10.14 3.25
CA SER A 90 -3.56 9.15 3.17
C SER A 90 -4.14 7.78 3.59
N ALA A 91 -3.70 6.69 2.96
CA ALA A 91 -4.20 5.35 3.30
C ALA A 91 -4.06 5.05 4.82
N SER A 92 -3.10 5.70 5.47
CA SER A 92 -2.92 5.71 6.92
C SER A 92 -4.08 6.40 7.65
N GLU A 93 -4.51 7.58 7.20
CA GLU A 93 -5.60 8.37 7.78
C GLU A 93 -6.97 7.74 7.52
N PHE A 94 -7.21 7.21 6.33
CA PHE A 94 -8.44 6.48 6.03
C PHE A 94 -8.61 5.28 6.97
N LYS A 95 -7.52 4.54 7.23
CA LYS A 95 -7.54 3.43 8.19
C LYS A 95 -7.71 3.89 9.63
N ARG A 96 -7.13 5.04 10.00
CA ARG A 96 -7.37 5.66 11.30
C ARG A 96 -8.85 6.01 11.48
N LYS A 97 -9.47 6.68 10.49
CA LYS A 97 -10.90 7.02 10.50
C LYS A 97 -11.76 5.76 10.56
N SER A 98 -11.43 4.75 9.76
CA SER A 98 -12.11 3.45 9.80
C SER A 98 -11.98 2.78 11.17
N PHE A 99 -10.79 2.78 11.78
CA PHE A 99 -10.56 2.22 13.10
C PHE A 99 -11.38 2.92 14.20
N LEU A 100 -11.51 4.25 14.12
CA LEU A 100 -12.31 5.06 15.05
C LEU A 100 -13.82 4.93 14.80
N ALA A 101 -14.24 4.72 13.55
CA ALA A 101 -15.65 4.54 13.18
C ALA A 101 -16.19 3.16 13.58
N LEU A 102 -15.33 2.15 13.68
CA LEU A 102 -15.70 0.81 14.13
C LEU A 102 -16.01 0.79 15.64
N GLN A 103 -17.13 0.17 16.00
CA GLN A 103 -17.56 -0.01 17.39
C GLN A 103 -16.58 -0.91 18.19
N GLU A 104 -16.63 -0.87 19.53
CA GLU A 104 -15.74 -1.66 20.40
C GLU A 104 -15.98 -3.18 20.31
N ASP A 105 -17.12 -3.63 19.81
CA ASP A 105 -17.51 -5.03 19.63
C ASP A 105 -17.03 -5.64 18.31
N GLN A 106 -16.62 -4.82 17.33
CA GLN A 106 -16.15 -5.26 16.02
C GLN A 106 -14.64 -5.52 15.99
N ASP A 107 -14.16 -6.33 16.94
CA ASP A 107 -12.74 -6.68 17.09
C ASP A 107 -12.19 -7.41 15.85
N ASP A 108 -13.02 -8.22 15.17
CA ASP A 108 -12.64 -8.94 13.95
C ASP A 108 -12.18 -7.97 12.84
N LEU A 109 -12.94 -6.90 12.61
CA LEU A 109 -12.64 -5.90 11.59
C LEU A 109 -11.41 -5.06 11.96
N LYS A 110 -11.27 -4.71 13.24
CA LYS A 110 -10.08 -4.01 13.75
C LYS A 110 -8.84 -4.90 13.65
N SER A 111 -8.95 -6.20 13.89
CA SER A 111 -7.85 -7.16 13.77
C SER A 111 -7.34 -7.29 12.32
N ASN A 112 -8.18 -7.08 11.31
CA ASN A 112 -7.78 -7.06 9.91
C ASN A 112 -6.89 -5.84 9.57
N ILE A 113 -7.07 -4.71 10.26
CA ILE A 113 -6.23 -3.53 10.07
C ILE A 113 -4.78 -3.84 10.51
N LEU A 114 -4.62 -4.60 11.59
CA LEU A 114 -3.32 -5.07 12.11
C LEU A 114 -2.59 -6.04 11.17
N ARG A 115 -3.28 -6.70 10.25
CA ARG A 115 -2.64 -7.59 9.26
C ARG A 115 -1.88 -6.82 8.18
N VAL A 116 -2.14 -5.53 8.05
CA VAL A 116 -1.49 -4.69 7.05
C VAL A 116 -0.11 -4.25 7.55
N HIS A 117 0.79 -3.91 6.62
CA HIS A 117 2.17 -3.55 6.92
C HIS A 117 2.28 -2.51 8.06
N PRO A 118 3.15 -2.73 9.07
CA PRO A 118 3.26 -1.85 10.25
C PRO A 118 3.50 -0.38 9.94
N ASP A 119 4.18 -0.08 8.84
CA ASP A 119 4.47 1.30 8.44
C ASP A 119 3.21 2.14 8.21
N ILE A 120 2.12 1.52 7.76
CA ILE A 120 0.87 2.21 7.44
C ILE A 120 0.23 2.82 8.69
N PHE A 121 0.40 2.20 9.85
CA PHE A 121 -0.13 2.72 11.11
C PHE A 121 0.96 3.27 12.03
N LYS A 122 2.22 3.38 11.59
CA LYS A 122 3.32 3.89 12.42
C LYS A 122 3.01 5.27 13.03
N LYS A 123 2.33 6.14 12.27
CA LYS A 123 2.00 7.52 12.68
C LYS A 123 0.94 7.63 13.80
N TRP A 124 0.04 6.67 13.95
CA TRP A 124 -1.11 6.76 14.89
C TRP A 124 -1.34 5.49 15.72
N GLY A 125 -0.67 4.40 15.37
CA GLY A 125 -0.85 3.09 15.97
C GLY A 125 -0.34 3.04 17.41
N GLU A 126 0.65 3.85 17.77
CA GLU A 126 1.11 3.95 19.16
C GLU A 126 0.06 4.53 20.10
N ASP A 127 -0.70 5.53 19.64
CA ASP A 127 -1.67 6.25 20.48
C ASP A 127 -3.05 5.57 20.53
N LEU A 128 -3.47 4.93 19.43
CA LEU A 128 -4.80 4.35 19.32
C LEU A 128 -4.76 2.82 19.34
N MET A 129 -3.91 2.22 18.52
CA MET A 129 -3.95 0.78 18.27
C MET A 129 -3.29 -0.03 19.39
N LYS A 130 -2.17 0.45 19.92
CA LYS A 130 -1.45 -0.15 21.05
C LYS A 130 -2.31 -0.23 22.32
N PRO A 131 -2.94 0.84 22.83
CA PRO A 131 -3.78 0.73 24.02
C PRO A 131 -5.00 -0.14 23.81
N TRP A 132 -5.61 -0.12 22.62
CA TRP A 132 -6.71 -1.05 22.27
C TRP A 132 -6.24 -2.52 22.31
N CYS A 133 -5.08 -2.84 21.71
CA CYS A 133 -4.50 -4.18 21.78
C CYS A 133 -4.25 -4.61 23.23
N LEU A 134 -3.62 -3.75 24.03
CA LEU A 134 -3.28 -4.07 25.42
C LEU A 134 -4.52 -4.25 26.31
N LYS A 135 -5.57 -3.43 26.12
CA LYS A 135 -6.84 -3.50 26.86
C LYS A 135 -7.57 -4.82 26.56
N ASN A 136 -7.63 -5.22 25.29
CA ASN A 136 -8.43 -6.37 24.85
C ASN A 136 -7.65 -7.69 24.83
N TRP A 137 -6.31 -7.67 24.94
CA TRP A 137 -5.48 -8.87 24.83
C TRP A 137 -5.89 -9.99 25.79
N ARG A 138 -6.19 -9.64 27.05
CA ARG A 138 -6.61 -10.61 28.07
C ARG A 138 -7.94 -11.28 27.72
N ARG A 139 -8.86 -10.53 27.10
CA ARG A 139 -10.13 -11.04 26.61
C ARG A 139 -9.91 -12.02 25.47
N TRP A 140 -9.07 -11.67 24.50
CA TRP A 140 -8.76 -12.54 23.35
C TRP A 140 -8.03 -13.83 23.75
N GLU A 141 -7.17 -13.80 24.78
CA GLU A 141 -6.54 -15.02 25.31
C GLU A 141 -7.55 -15.99 25.93
N GLN A 142 -8.64 -15.47 26.51
CA GLN A 142 -9.71 -16.26 27.14
C GLN A 142 -10.73 -16.77 26.10
N GLU A 143 -11.23 -15.87 25.26
CA GLU A 143 -12.28 -16.15 24.27
C GLU A 143 -11.73 -16.91 23.05
N LYS A 144 -10.44 -16.76 22.73
CA LYS A 144 -9.75 -17.34 21.55
C LYS A 144 -10.59 -17.20 20.27
N PRO A 145 -10.85 -15.96 19.81
CA PRO A 145 -11.64 -15.75 18.61
C PRO A 145 -10.96 -16.34 17.38
N ALA A 146 -11.74 -16.68 16.34
CA ALA A 146 -11.26 -17.43 15.18
C ALA A 146 -10.10 -16.76 14.41
N TRP A 147 -10.00 -15.43 14.47
CA TRP A 147 -8.92 -14.66 13.85
C TRP A 147 -7.63 -14.61 14.69
N PHE A 148 -7.69 -14.92 15.99
CA PHE A 148 -6.55 -14.90 16.92
C PHE A 148 -5.69 -16.17 16.75
N THR A 149 -5.04 -16.24 15.59
CA THR A 149 -4.16 -17.34 15.19
C THR A 149 -2.69 -17.01 15.44
N ASP A 150 -1.83 -18.03 15.57
CA ASP A 150 -0.38 -17.85 15.73
C ASP A 150 0.22 -16.96 14.62
N SER A 151 -0.27 -17.13 13.38
CA SER A 151 0.15 -16.31 12.23
C SER A 151 -0.21 -14.83 12.40
N TRP A 152 -1.38 -14.53 12.94
CA TRP A 152 -1.79 -13.16 13.24
C TRP A 152 -0.92 -12.57 14.36
N ILE A 153 -0.70 -13.32 15.45
CA ILE A 153 0.14 -12.90 16.58
C ILE A 153 1.57 -12.56 16.11
N ASP A 154 2.09 -13.32 15.15
CA ASP A 154 3.43 -13.07 14.58
C ASP A 154 3.52 -11.78 13.75
N HIS A 155 2.41 -11.34 13.14
CA HIS A 155 2.35 -10.07 12.40
C HIS A 155 2.22 -8.85 13.32
N VAL A 156 1.66 -9.02 14.50
CA VAL A 156 1.46 -7.92 15.44
C VAL A 156 2.81 -7.41 15.96
N PRO A 157 3.07 -6.08 15.94
CA PRO A 157 4.29 -5.53 16.49
C PRO A 157 4.49 -5.92 17.96
N LYS A 158 5.72 -6.32 18.32
CA LYS A 158 6.06 -6.85 19.67
C LYS A 158 5.68 -5.93 20.83
N HIS A 159 5.61 -4.62 20.57
CA HIS A 159 5.29 -3.58 21.56
C HIS A 159 3.78 -3.36 21.74
N TYR A 160 2.92 -4.01 20.95
CA TYR A 160 1.46 -4.00 21.11
C TYR A 160 0.96 -5.22 21.90
N ILE A 161 1.85 -6.20 22.13
CA ILE A 161 1.57 -7.42 22.87
C ILE A 161 2.02 -7.25 24.33
N PRO A 162 1.20 -7.61 25.33
CA PRO A 162 1.60 -7.62 26.73
C PRO A 162 2.86 -8.46 26.98
N TYR A 163 3.74 -7.98 27.86
CA TYR A 163 5.02 -8.62 28.17
C TYR A 163 4.86 -10.09 28.59
N ASP A 164 3.91 -10.35 29.50
CA ASP A 164 3.69 -11.68 30.08
C ASP A 164 3.28 -12.70 29.01
N PHE A 165 2.38 -12.29 28.12
CA PHE A 165 1.96 -13.12 27.00
C PHE A 165 3.12 -13.38 26.04
N ARG A 166 3.91 -12.36 25.72
CA ARG A 166 5.06 -12.50 24.81
C ARG A 166 6.09 -13.52 25.32
N VAL A 167 6.39 -13.49 26.62
CA VAL A 167 7.31 -14.46 27.25
C VAL A 167 6.73 -15.88 27.19
N LYS A 168 5.44 -16.04 27.53
CA LYS A 168 4.73 -17.32 27.47
C LYS A 168 4.70 -17.88 26.05
N TYR A 169 4.28 -17.07 25.08
CA TYR A 169 4.18 -17.44 23.67
C TYR A 169 5.54 -17.86 23.09
N LYS A 170 6.62 -17.10 23.36
CA LYS A 170 7.96 -17.47 22.90
C LYS A 170 8.43 -18.82 23.45
N LYS A 171 8.17 -19.10 24.74
CA LYS A 171 8.49 -20.40 25.36
C LYS A 171 7.69 -21.54 24.73
N THR A 172 6.38 -21.36 24.53
CA THR A 172 5.51 -22.38 23.95
C THR A 172 5.87 -22.64 22.49
N LYS A 173 6.03 -21.59 21.68
CA LYS A 173 6.39 -21.70 20.26
C LYS A 173 7.79 -22.29 20.06
N GLY A 174 8.77 -21.86 20.86
CA GLY A 174 10.12 -22.45 20.84
C GLY A 174 10.10 -23.96 21.13
N ARG A 175 9.33 -24.38 22.14
CA ARG A 175 9.16 -25.82 22.46
C ARG A 175 8.46 -26.59 21.35
N ILE A 176 7.48 -26.00 20.67
CA ILE A 176 6.81 -26.63 19.51
C ILE A 176 7.80 -26.78 18.34
N GLU A 177 8.61 -25.76 18.08
CA GLU A 177 9.59 -25.78 17.00
C GLU A 177 10.72 -26.79 17.25
N GLU A 178 11.23 -26.87 18.49
CA GLU A 178 12.20 -27.90 18.91
C GLU A 178 11.64 -29.32 18.75
N ARG A 179 10.37 -29.53 19.13
CA ARG A 179 9.68 -30.83 18.91
C ARG A 179 9.55 -31.16 17.42
N ARG A 180 9.20 -30.19 16.57
CA ARG A 180 9.11 -30.40 15.12
C ARG A 180 10.48 -30.77 14.53
N LYS A 181 11.54 -30.09 14.96
CA LYS A 181 12.91 -30.39 14.53
C LYS A 181 13.36 -31.78 14.97
N SER A 182 13.05 -32.19 16.20
CA SER A 182 13.43 -33.52 16.69
C SER A 182 12.64 -34.66 16.02
N ILE A 183 11.38 -34.45 15.63
CA ILE A 183 10.60 -35.39 14.83
C ILE A 183 11.23 -35.55 13.43
N SER A 184 11.51 -34.44 12.74
CA SER A 184 12.13 -34.47 11.42
C SER A 184 13.51 -35.17 11.42
N VAL A 185 14.34 -34.93 12.44
CA VAL A 185 15.63 -35.62 12.58
C VAL A 185 15.44 -37.12 12.79
N ARG A 186 14.46 -37.55 13.59
CA ARG A 186 14.16 -38.98 13.79
C ARG A 186 13.65 -39.65 12.51
N GLU A 187 12.77 -38.99 11.75
CA GLU A 187 12.29 -39.50 10.46
C GLU A 187 13.44 -39.63 9.43
N LEU A 188 14.35 -38.65 9.40
CA LEU A 188 15.54 -38.71 8.54
C LEU A 188 16.52 -39.83 8.92
N LEU A 189 16.68 -40.13 10.21
CA LEU A 189 17.57 -41.19 10.69
C LEU A 189 16.94 -42.59 10.57
N GLY A 190 15.64 -42.73 10.87
CA GLY A 190 14.91 -43.99 10.74
C GLY A 190 14.68 -44.43 9.29
N GLY A 191 14.57 -43.48 8.35
CA GLY A 191 14.50 -43.79 6.92
C GLY A 191 15.82 -44.23 6.27
N ARG A 192 16.94 -44.24 7.01
CA ARG A 192 18.27 -44.61 6.50
C ARG A 192 18.67 -46.06 6.81
N GLU A 193 17.94 -46.75 7.68
CA GLU A 193 18.28 -48.13 8.11
C GLU A 193 17.62 -49.24 7.26
N GLU A 194 16.81 -48.91 6.24
CA GLU A 194 16.13 -49.91 5.39
C GLU A 194 16.70 -50.04 3.95
N ARG A 195 18.02 -49.94 3.74
CA ARG A 195 18.64 -50.28 2.45
C ARG A 195 19.84 -51.21 2.58
#